data_AF-A0A0W0XVJ9-F1
#
_entry.id   AF-A0A0W0XVJ9-F1
#
_cell.length_a   1.000
_cell.length_b   1.000
_cell.length_c   1.000
_cell.angle_alpha   90.00
_cell.angle_beta   90.00
_cell.angle_gamma   90.00
#
_symmetry.space_group_name_H-M   'P 1'
#
loop_
_entity.id
_entity.type
_entity.pdbx_description
1 polymer ?
#
loop_
_entity_poly.entity_id
_entity_poly.type
_entity_poly.pdbx_seq_one_letter_code
_entity_poly.pdbx_strand_id
1 'polypeptide(L)'
;MSRLQELINTVAQIIINYYEETQSQNIDIPLELLYAKPHDEFMSELDKIIQKATSKGYHDRLSLLQYARQVVNDIRPLVEKGTPLSPEEELLVKNTLKSFVADCGLLLKTDQGKKLSILYGNDTWEMKGCIRGVMGRYNYAVSGTVLNDLLFSSPKSKFQFPLFPSPMQDKTTLSEIESMITIFINQHQNPLKKHAELKKENERLKKQCEELMSLNKQTEESAAARYDLLVKNHQSLEKKLEQQEATSQQKEEELKLKIQTLELALSESRAAYSLLEEQHLLVKQTSDEQQVSAEKELDKLKMALASKSEESTGSLTTEIASLKELLKRETEAKQLLEAEVSKLREENSTARYLSPKNPMVDLMLRQPQQFRYGGLLFGKYPSSSPGIPSEQSKGASPSLNPLSE
;
A
#
# COMPACT_ATOMS: atom_id res chain seq x y z
N MET A 1 46.62 37.81 14.18
CA MET A 1 46.62 37.89 15.66
C MET A 1 45.31 38.54 16.10
N SER A 2 44.89 38.45 17.36
CA SER A 2 43.78 39.28 17.86
C SER A 2 44.32 40.60 18.41
N ARG A 3 43.53 41.69 18.37
CA ARG A 3 44.01 43.00 18.86
C ARG A 3 44.27 43.01 20.38
N LEU A 4 43.63 42.11 21.13
CA LEU A 4 43.93 41.84 22.53
C LEU A 4 45.28 41.13 22.71
N GLN A 5 45.58 40.13 21.88
CA GLN A 5 46.87 39.43 21.89
C GLN A 5 48.02 40.35 21.44
N GLU A 6 47.77 41.23 20.47
CA GLU A 6 48.71 42.30 20.11
C GLU A 6 48.96 43.26 21.28
N LEU A 7 47.93 43.62 22.06
CA LEU A 7 48.10 44.48 23.23
C LEU A 7 48.98 43.82 24.30
N ILE A 8 48.78 42.53 24.58
CA ILE A 8 49.60 41.75 25.53
C ILE A 8 51.05 41.66 25.05
N ASN A 9 51.27 41.39 23.76
CA ASN A 9 52.61 41.45 23.17
C ASN A 9 53.22 42.84 23.33
N THR A 10 52.44 43.92 23.14
CA THR A 10 52.90 45.29 23.36
C THR A 10 53.19 45.61 24.83
N VAL A 11 52.53 44.97 25.81
CA VAL A 11 52.97 45.05 27.22
C VAL A 11 54.35 44.40 27.38
N ALA A 12 54.61 43.26 26.74
CA ALA A 12 55.94 42.65 26.73
C ALA A 12 56.99 43.49 25.98
N GLN A 13 56.60 44.22 24.92
CA GLN A 13 57.49 45.17 24.23
C GLN A 13 57.97 46.31 25.13
N ILE A 14 57.25 46.68 26.20
CA ILE A 14 57.74 47.67 27.16
C ILE A 14 59.02 47.17 27.85
N ILE A 15 59.14 45.86 28.08
CA ILE A 15 60.35 45.23 28.63
C ILE A 15 61.45 45.16 27.57
N ILE A 16 61.11 44.68 26.37
CA ILE A 16 62.07 44.45 25.28
C ILE A 16 62.65 45.78 24.79
N ASN A 17 61.81 46.73 24.37
CA ASN A 17 62.27 48.03 23.87
C ASN A 17 63.04 48.82 24.96
N TYR A 18 62.71 48.66 26.24
CA TYR A 18 63.50 49.26 27.32
C TYR A 18 64.90 48.63 27.46
N TYR A 19 65.02 47.31 27.29
CA TYR A 19 66.33 46.65 27.18
C TYR A 19 67.11 47.19 25.98
N GLU A 20 66.50 47.24 24.80
CA GLU A 20 67.18 47.63 23.55
C GLU A 20 67.68 49.06 23.60
N GLU A 21 66.85 50.00 24.07
CA GLU A 21 67.23 51.41 24.26
C GLU A 21 68.27 51.63 25.38
N THR A 22 68.25 50.85 26.47
CA THR A 22 69.22 51.02 27.57
C THR A 22 70.56 50.31 27.36
N GLN A 23 70.59 49.23 26.58
CA GLN A 23 71.81 48.50 26.25
C GLN A 23 72.40 48.91 24.90
N SER A 24 71.63 49.63 24.06
CA SER A 24 71.97 49.94 22.66
C SER A 24 72.26 48.67 21.84
N GLN A 25 71.50 47.61 22.12
CA GLN A 25 71.66 46.26 21.57
C GLN A 25 70.27 45.65 21.38
N ASN A 26 69.95 45.20 20.17
CA ASN A 26 68.74 44.44 19.91
C ASN A 26 68.74 43.12 20.71
N ILE A 27 67.58 42.51 20.94
CA ILE A 27 67.53 41.14 21.44
C ILE A 27 68.03 40.13 20.38
N ASP A 28 68.68 39.06 20.85
CA ASP A 28 69.30 38.03 20.00
C ASP A 28 68.29 37.16 19.23
N ILE A 29 66.98 37.35 19.45
CA ILE A 29 65.88 36.50 18.96
C ILE A 29 64.82 37.39 18.28
N PRO A 30 64.40 37.09 17.03
CA PRO A 30 63.28 37.78 16.38
C PRO A 30 61.99 37.76 17.19
N LEU A 31 61.25 38.88 17.19
CA LEU A 31 60.06 39.07 18.03
C LEU A 31 58.97 38.02 17.76
N GLU A 32 58.74 37.62 16.50
CA GLU A 32 57.76 36.58 16.18
C GLU A 32 58.12 35.24 16.81
N LEU A 33 59.40 34.87 16.82
CA LEU A 33 59.89 33.62 17.43
C LEU A 33 59.83 33.69 18.96
N LEU A 34 60.07 34.87 19.55
CA LEU A 34 59.89 35.08 20.99
C LEU A 34 58.42 34.95 21.40
N TYR A 35 57.49 35.56 20.67
CA TYR A 35 56.05 35.42 20.97
C TYR A 35 55.52 34.00 20.71
N ALA A 36 56.10 33.25 19.76
CA ALA A 36 55.71 31.88 19.47
C ALA A 36 56.16 30.85 20.52
N LYS A 37 56.99 31.22 21.50
CA LYS A 37 57.39 30.33 22.60
C LYS A 37 56.21 29.97 23.52
N PRO A 38 56.21 28.78 24.15
CA PRO A 38 55.32 28.44 25.26
C PRO A 38 55.42 29.47 26.39
N HIS A 39 54.33 29.65 27.15
CA HIS A 39 54.23 30.68 28.21
C HIS A 39 55.42 30.66 29.17
N ASP A 40 55.75 29.52 29.77
CA ASP A 40 56.80 29.43 30.79
C ASP A 40 58.20 29.76 30.23
N GLU A 41 58.51 29.31 29.01
CA GLU A 41 59.76 29.69 28.33
C GLU A 41 59.80 31.18 28.02
N PHE A 42 58.69 31.74 27.54
CA PHE A 42 58.59 33.16 27.21
C PHE A 42 58.74 34.04 28.47
N MET A 43 58.10 33.66 29.58
CA MET A 43 58.28 34.33 30.87
C MET A 43 59.74 34.24 31.34
N SER A 44 60.40 33.09 31.14
CA SER A 44 61.83 32.92 31.42
C SER A 44 62.73 33.83 30.55
N GLU A 45 62.41 34.02 29.27
CA GLU A 45 63.15 35.00 28.44
C GLU A 45 62.90 36.44 28.91
N LEU A 46 61.67 36.81 29.30
CA LEU A 46 61.40 38.13 29.87
C LEU A 46 62.21 38.36 31.15
N ASP A 47 62.31 37.37 32.05
CA ASP A 47 63.15 37.48 33.24
C ASP A 47 64.63 37.71 32.92
N LYS A 48 65.19 36.99 31.93
CA LYS A 48 66.56 37.20 31.46
C LYS A 48 66.75 38.61 30.88
N ILE A 49 65.77 39.12 30.13
CA ILE A 49 65.81 40.46 29.55
C ILE A 49 65.76 41.54 30.65
N ILE A 50 64.91 41.38 31.67
CA ILE A 50 64.83 42.29 32.84
C ILE A 50 66.14 42.30 33.64
N GLN A 51 66.71 41.13 33.89
CA GLN A 51 68.02 41.00 34.56
C GLN A 51 69.13 41.68 33.76
N LYS A 52 69.24 41.40 32.45
CA LYS A 52 70.21 42.06 31.57
C LYS A 52 70.01 43.58 31.56
N ALA A 53 68.78 44.07 31.37
CA ALA A 53 68.46 45.50 31.27
C ALA A 53 68.85 46.30 32.53
N THR A 54 68.61 45.71 33.71
CA THR A 54 68.89 46.39 34.99
C THR A 54 70.33 46.22 35.48
N SER A 55 71.06 45.21 35.00
CA SER A 55 72.41 44.82 35.47
C SER A 55 73.45 45.94 35.55
N LYS A 56 73.40 46.94 34.65
CA LYS A 56 74.37 48.05 34.57
C LYS A 56 73.97 49.29 35.39
N GLY A 57 73.31 49.09 36.54
CA GLY A 57 72.87 50.18 37.42
C GLY A 57 71.52 50.82 37.05
N TYR A 58 70.83 50.31 36.03
CA TYR A 58 69.51 50.83 35.58
C TYR A 58 68.33 50.30 36.43
N HIS A 59 68.56 50.00 37.71
CA HIS A 59 67.56 49.44 38.64
C HIS A 59 66.35 50.37 38.87
N ASP A 60 66.47 51.66 38.54
CA ASP A 60 65.45 52.71 38.64
C ASP A 60 64.10 52.39 37.97
N ARG A 61 64.06 51.38 37.09
CA ARG A 61 62.85 50.91 36.38
C ARG A 61 62.46 49.46 36.66
N LEU A 62 63.16 48.76 37.56
CA LEU A 62 62.90 47.34 37.86
C LEU A 62 61.42 47.08 38.21
N SER A 63 60.82 47.90 39.08
CA SER A 63 59.40 47.82 39.46
C SER A 63 58.43 47.88 38.26
N LEU A 64 58.71 48.74 37.27
CA LEU A 64 57.87 48.90 36.07
C LEU A 64 58.00 47.69 35.14
N LEU A 65 59.21 47.16 34.98
CA LEU A 65 59.48 45.98 34.17
C LEU A 65 58.84 44.72 34.79
N GLN A 66 58.94 44.58 36.11
CA GLN A 66 58.29 43.49 36.85
C GLN A 66 56.77 43.63 36.84
N TYR A 67 56.21 44.85 36.90
CA TYR A 67 54.78 45.07 36.75
C TYR A 67 54.27 44.67 35.35
N ALA A 68 54.95 45.12 34.29
CA ALA A 68 54.64 44.72 32.92
C ALA A 68 54.74 43.20 32.74
N ARG A 69 55.77 42.56 33.32
CA ARG A 69 55.92 41.10 33.35
C ARG A 69 54.73 40.43 34.02
N GLN A 70 54.28 40.94 35.17
CA GLN A 70 53.18 40.32 35.91
C GLN A 70 51.83 40.46 35.17
N VAL A 71 51.55 41.63 34.58
CA VAL A 71 50.38 41.83 33.72
C VAL A 71 50.37 40.87 32.53
N VAL A 72 51.53 40.60 31.93
CA VAL A 72 51.65 39.58 30.87
C VAL A 72 51.50 38.16 31.42
N ASN A 73 52.07 37.86 32.59
CA ASN A 73 51.94 36.56 33.26
C ASN A 73 50.47 36.18 33.48
N ASP A 74 49.67 37.13 33.97
CA ASP A 74 48.31 36.86 34.43
C ASP A 74 47.29 36.85 33.29
N ILE A 75 47.55 37.58 32.19
CA ILE A 75 46.64 37.69 31.04
C ILE A 75 46.98 36.70 29.93
N ARG A 76 48.27 36.49 29.61
CA ARG A 76 48.69 35.74 28.41
C ARG A 76 48.06 34.32 28.35
N PRO A 77 48.04 33.50 29.42
CA PRO A 77 47.41 32.18 29.38
C PRO A 77 45.91 32.24 29.06
N LEU A 78 45.21 33.26 29.55
CA LEU A 78 43.77 33.44 29.37
C LEU A 78 43.39 33.77 27.92
N VAL A 79 44.31 34.36 27.16
CA VAL A 79 44.12 34.72 25.74
C VAL A 79 44.65 33.66 24.78
N GLU A 80 45.60 32.83 25.21
CA GLU A 80 46.18 31.76 24.39
C GLU A 80 45.45 30.41 24.50
N LYS A 81 44.65 30.18 25.56
CA LYS A 81 43.89 28.92 25.79
C LYS A 81 42.84 28.51 24.74
N GLY A 82 42.70 29.27 23.64
CA GLY A 82 41.85 28.91 22.48
C GLY A 82 40.35 28.74 22.75
N THR A 83 39.87 29.16 23.93
CA THR A 83 38.50 28.95 24.42
C THR A 83 37.92 30.27 24.93
N PRO A 84 36.59 30.45 24.92
CA PRO A 84 35.97 31.65 25.48
C PRO A 84 36.36 31.87 26.95
N LEU A 85 36.48 33.13 27.33
CA LEU A 85 36.65 33.57 28.71
C LEU A 85 35.35 33.35 29.49
N SER A 86 35.47 32.96 30.75
CA SER A 86 34.39 33.07 31.73
C SER A 86 34.12 34.55 32.04
N PRO A 87 32.96 34.91 32.63
CA PRO A 87 32.69 36.29 33.06
C PRO A 87 33.73 36.82 34.06
N GLU A 88 34.31 35.95 34.88
CA GLU A 88 35.34 36.29 35.87
C GLU A 88 36.70 36.56 35.20
N GLU A 89 37.09 35.72 34.25
CA GLU A 89 38.32 35.92 33.46
C GLU A 89 38.21 37.15 32.54
N GLU A 90 37.03 37.38 31.94
CA GLU A 90 36.77 38.56 31.09
C GLU A 90 36.85 39.85 31.91
N LEU A 91 36.31 39.84 33.14
CA LEU A 91 36.42 40.95 34.09
C LEU A 91 37.86 41.17 34.59
N LEU A 92 38.59 40.09 34.88
CA LEU A 92 40.01 40.13 35.26
C LEU A 92 40.83 40.79 34.15
N VAL A 93 40.81 40.24 32.93
CA VAL A 93 41.56 40.78 31.78
C VAL A 93 41.21 42.25 31.52
N LYS A 94 39.92 42.62 31.58
CA LYS A 94 39.49 44.01 31.41
C LYS A 94 40.07 44.94 32.49
N ASN A 95 39.97 44.57 33.76
CA ASN A 95 40.44 45.41 34.86
C ASN A 95 41.97 45.50 34.90
N THR A 96 42.67 44.38 34.71
CA THR A 96 44.14 44.32 34.69
C THR A 96 44.73 45.21 33.60
N LEU A 97 44.21 45.14 32.36
CA LEU A 97 44.65 46.03 31.28
C LEU A 97 44.27 47.50 31.52
N LYS A 98 43.08 47.76 32.09
CA LYS A 98 42.60 49.12 32.36
C LYS A 98 43.48 49.81 33.40
N SER A 99 43.80 49.13 34.50
CA SER A 99 44.75 49.64 35.49
C SER A 99 46.13 49.83 34.88
N PHE A 100 46.69 48.84 34.17
CA PHE A 100 48.02 48.96 33.57
C PHE A 100 48.16 50.14 32.61
N VAL A 101 47.19 50.35 31.71
CA VAL A 101 47.16 51.49 30.80
C VAL A 101 46.97 52.80 31.58
N ALA A 102 46.11 52.83 32.60
CA ALA A 102 45.93 54.00 33.45
C ALA A 102 47.25 54.38 34.16
N ASP A 103 47.88 53.43 34.85
CA ASP A 103 49.13 53.61 35.59
C ASP A 103 50.28 54.07 34.69
N CYS A 104 50.41 53.50 33.49
CA CYS A 104 51.37 53.97 32.48
C CYS A 104 51.11 55.43 32.08
N GLY A 105 49.84 55.83 31.92
CA GLY A 105 49.44 57.22 31.66
C GLY A 105 49.78 58.16 32.83
N LEU A 106 49.59 57.72 34.08
CA LEU A 106 49.94 58.48 35.29
C LEU A 106 51.47 58.63 35.42
N LEU A 107 52.24 57.59 35.12
CA LEU A 107 53.71 57.62 35.10
C LEU A 107 54.25 58.59 34.05
N LEU A 108 53.64 58.65 32.87
CA LEU A 108 53.96 59.63 31.82
C LEU A 108 53.68 61.09 32.22
N LYS A 109 52.75 61.34 33.15
CA LYS A 109 52.47 62.68 33.69
C LYS A 109 53.27 63.02 34.96
N THR A 110 54.10 62.10 35.46
CA THR A 110 54.80 62.26 36.74
C THR A 110 56.31 62.48 36.53
N ASP A 111 56.91 63.34 37.34
CA ASP A 111 58.35 63.63 37.37
C ASP A 111 59.19 62.43 37.89
N GLN A 112 60.37 62.16 37.32
CA GLN A 112 61.23 61.04 37.73
C GLN A 112 61.77 61.17 39.18
N GLY A 113 61.83 62.37 39.75
CA GLY A 113 62.13 62.58 41.17
C GLY A 113 60.97 62.18 42.10
N LYS A 114 59.75 62.03 41.59
CA LYS A 114 58.58 61.55 42.34
C LYS A 114 58.34 60.06 42.11
N LYS A 115 57.86 59.38 43.14
CA LYS A 115 57.32 58.01 43.06
C LYS A 115 55.78 58.06 43.02
N LEU A 116 55.19 57.13 42.29
CA LEU A 116 53.80 56.70 42.45
C LEU A 116 53.78 55.34 43.15
N SER A 117 52.78 55.12 43.99
CA SER A 117 52.46 53.82 44.57
C SER A 117 51.33 53.20 43.75
N ILE A 118 51.62 52.12 43.02
CA ILE A 118 50.66 51.39 42.18
C ILE A 118 50.27 50.11 42.91
N LEU A 119 48.97 49.88 43.09
CA LEU A 119 48.44 48.67 43.72
C LEU A 119 48.14 47.62 42.66
N TYR A 120 48.75 46.44 42.77
CA TYR A 120 48.51 45.32 41.87
C TYR A 120 48.37 44.01 42.62
N GLY A 121 47.24 43.32 42.46
CA GLY A 121 46.88 42.20 43.33
C GLY A 121 46.83 42.66 44.79
N ASN A 122 47.67 42.05 45.62
CA ASN A 122 47.84 42.44 47.02
C ASN A 122 49.09 43.33 47.26
N ASP A 123 49.91 43.56 46.23
CA ASP A 123 51.22 44.19 46.35
C ASP A 123 51.20 45.68 45.96
N THR A 124 51.92 46.51 46.72
CA THR A 124 52.10 47.93 46.40
C THR A 124 53.49 48.19 45.83
N TRP A 125 53.52 48.63 44.57
CA TRP A 125 54.73 48.83 43.79
C TRP A 125 55.09 50.32 43.71
N GLU A 126 56.26 50.70 44.23
CA GLU A 126 56.79 52.04 44.05
C GLU A 126 57.47 52.19 42.67
N MET A 127 57.01 53.16 41.87
CA MET A 127 57.54 53.43 40.54
C MET A 127 57.83 54.93 40.35
N LYS A 128 59.04 55.27 39.92
CA LYS A 128 59.40 56.67 39.60
C LYS A 128 58.62 57.17 38.38
N GLY A 129 58.28 58.47 38.34
CA GLY A 129 57.70 59.08 37.15
C GLY A 129 58.60 59.04 35.91
N CYS A 130 58.05 59.37 34.73
CA CYS A 130 58.76 59.31 33.45
C CYS A 130 59.18 60.67 32.87
N ILE A 131 58.78 61.80 33.44
CA ILE A 131 59.24 63.13 33.01
C ILE A 131 60.65 63.42 33.56
N ARG A 132 61.49 64.07 32.76
CA ARG A 132 62.82 64.59 33.10
C ARG A 132 62.94 66.07 32.73
N GLY A 133 63.65 66.82 33.55
CA GLY A 133 64.02 68.21 33.29
C GLY A 133 63.59 69.17 34.40
N VAL A 134 64.11 70.39 34.38
CA VAL A 134 63.75 71.47 35.31
C VAL A 134 63.45 72.71 34.48
N MET A 135 62.35 73.42 34.82
CA MET A 135 61.89 74.67 34.17
C MET A 135 61.89 74.67 32.63
N GLY A 136 60.77 74.23 32.03
CA GLY A 136 60.39 74.61 30.67
C GLY A 136 60.93 73.74 29.52
N ARG A 137 61.77 72.73 29.79
CA ARG A 137 62.12 71.67 28.82
C ARG A 137 61.92 70.30 29.45
N TYR A 138 60.72 69.76 29.28
CA TYR A 138 60.37 68.40 29.73
C TYR A 138 60.63 67.40 28.62
N ASN A 139 61.53 66.45 28.87
CA ASN A 139 61.78 65.29 28.02
C ASN A 139 61.32 64.02 28.75
N TYR A 140 60.96 62.95 28.05
CA TYR A 140 60.74 61.67 28.70
C TYR A 140 62.06 60.96 29.06
N ALA A 141 62.03 60.17 30.13
CA ALA A 141 62.97 59.08 30.35
C ALA A 141 62.77 57.98 29.29
N VAL A 142 63.76 57.12 29.08
CA VAL A 142 63.69 55.99 28.12
C VAL A 142 62.39 55.19 28.27
N SER A 143 62.02 54.83 29.51
CA SER A 143 60.75 54.15 29.79
C SER A 143 59.51 54.96 29.38
N GLY A 144 59.54 56.28 29.49
CA GLY A 144 58.46 57.16 29.04
C GLY A 144 58.38 57.25 27.52
N THR A 145 59.51 57.31 26.82
CA THR A 145 59.55 57.23 25.36
C THR A 145 58.93 55.92 24.88
N VAL A 146 59.36 54.79 25.46
CA VAL A 146 58.82 53.45 25.16
C VAL A 146 57.31 53.35 25.42
N LEU A 147 56.84 53.79 26.59
CA LEU A 147 55.40 53.79 26.92
C LEU A 147 54.58 54.67 25.95
N ASN A 148 55.08 55.87 25.63
CA ASN A 148 54.40 56.80 24.72
C ASN A 148 54.37 56.30 23.27
N ASP A 149 55.47 55.69 22.79
CA ASP A 149 55.56 55.14 21.43
C ASP A 149 54.75 53.85 21.23
N LEU A 150 54.53 53.05 22.29
CA LEU A 150 53.80 51.79 22.22
C LEU A 150 52.29 51.90 22.49
N LEU A 151 51.88 52.71 23.48
CA LEU A 151 50.49 52.73 23.98
C LEU A 151 49.72 54.01 23.62
N PHE A 152 50.36 55.19 23.69
CA PHE A 152 49.68 56.49 23.69
C PHE A 152 49.87 57.25 22.37
N SER A 153 50.00 58.58 22.43
CA SER A 153 49.79 59.53 21.33
C SER A 153 50.94 59.64 20.30
N SER A 154 51.82 58.65 20.21
CA SER A 154 52.85 58.63 19.16
C SER A 154 52.26 58.19 17.80
N PRO A 155 52.68 58.79 16.67
CA PRO A 155 52.31 58.30 15.34
C PRO A 155 52.71 56.84 15.05
N LYS A 156 53.63 56.27 15.85
CA LYS A 156 54.04 54.86 15.77
C LYS A 156 53.15 53.90 16.57
N SER A 157 52.31 54.44 17.46
CA SER A 157 51.50 53.65 18.39
C SER A 157 50.37 52.92 17.68
N LYS A 158 50.23 51.63 17.95
CA LYS A 158 49.14 50.78 17.44
C LYS A 158 47.83 50.96 18.20
N PHE A 159 47.87 51.49 19.42
CA PHE A 159 46.72 51.51 20.33
C PHE A 159 46.15 52.91 20.53
N GLN A 160 47.01 53.93 20.58
CA GLN A 160 46.62 55.35 20.67
C GLN A 160 45.62 55.63 21.81
N PHE A 161 45.85 55.02 22.98
CA PHE A 161 45.08 55.29 24.18
C PHE A 161 45.15 56.79 24.54
N PRO A 162 44.07 57.37 25.09
CA PRO A 162 44.06 58.76 25.54
C PRO A 162 45.03 58.96 26.71
N LEU A 163 45.80 60.06 26.67
CA LEU A 163 46.57 60.52 27.82
C LEU A 163 45.68 61.35 28.73
N PHE A 164 45.70 61.07 30.04
CA PHE A 164 44.92 61.83 31.01
C PHE A 164 45.14 63.35 30.88
N PRO A 165 44.07 64.16 30.85
CA PRO A 165 44.19 65.57 31.19
C PRO A 165 44.66 65.68 32.65
N SER A 166 45.30 66.80 32.99
CA SER A 166 45.66 67.08 34.39
C SER A 166 44.50 67.82 35.07
N PRO A 167 44.11 67.46 36.32
CA PRO A 167 44.70 66.47 37.22
C PRO A 167 44.20 65.03 37.00
N MET A 168 44.84 64.09 37.71
CA MET A 168 44.63 62.63 37.57
C MET A 168 43.18 62.15 37.75
N GLN A 169 42.85 61.04 37.09
CA GLN A 169 41.57 60.32 37.19
C GLN A 169 40.32 61.06 36.65
N ASP A 170 40.44 61.71 35.49
CA ASP A 170 39.26 61.97 34.67
C ASP A 170 38.53 60.66 34.34
N LYS A 171 37.26 60.58 34.75
CA LYS A 171 36.38 59.42 34.53
C LYS A 171 36.09 59.20 33.04
N THR A 172 36.14 60.25 32.23
CA THR A 172 35.90 60.18 30.77
C THR A 172 37.02 59.39 30.10
N THR A 173 38.28 59.77 30.37
CA THR A 173 39.49 59.07 29.92
C THR A 173 39.51 57.60 30.38
N LEU A 174 39.15 57.32 31.64
CA LEU A 174 39.05 55.93 32.14
C LEU A 174 37.97 55.11 31.42
N SER A 175 36.83 55.73 31.12
CA SER A 175 35.72 55.10 30.38
C SER A 175 36.12 54.81 28.92
N GLU A 176 36.86 55.72 28.28
CA GLU A 176 37.39 55.53 26.93
C GLU A 176 38.41 54.38 26.87
N ILE A 177 39.36 54.33 27.81
CA ILE A 177 40.31 53.20 27.96
C ILE A 177 39.56 51.88 28.18
N GLU A 178 38.55 51.86 29.06
CA GLU A 178 37.73 50.67 29.31
C GLU A 178 36.94 50.24 28.07
N SER A 179 36.39 51.19 27.31
CA SER A 179 35.69 50.94 26.05
C SER A 179 36.61 50.32 25.00
N MET A 180 37.81 50.88 24.78
CA MET A 180 38.80 50.35 23.86
C MET A 180 39.22 48.91 24.22
N ILE A 181 39.50 48.66 25.50
CA ILE A 181 39.84 47.31 25.99
C ILE A 181 38.66 46.35 25.81
N THR A 182 37.43 46.79 26.11
CA THR A 182 36.20 46.00 25.91
C THR A 182 35.98 45.66 24.43
N ILE A 183 36.32 46.57 23.50
CA ILE A 183 36.30 46.31 22.05
C ILE A 183 37.33 45.24 21.69
N PHE A 184 38.57 45.31 22.19
CA PHE A 184 39.61 44.32 21.90
C PHE A 184 39.27 42.92 22.47
N ILE A 185 38.68 42.87 23.67
CA ILE A 185 38.14 41.65 24.27
C ILE A 185 37.05 41.05 23.38
N ASN A 186 36.04 41.83 22.99
CA ASN A 186 34.96 41.35 22.12
C ASN A 186 35.47 40.88 20.73
N GLN A 187 36.43 41.59 20.13
CA GLN A 187 37.06 41.20 18.87
C GLN A 187 37.79 39.84 18.96
N HIS A 188 38.38 39.53 20.12
CA HIS A 188 39.02 38.24 20.37
C HIS A 188 38.01 37.14 20.76
N GLN A 189 36.99 37.48 21.53
CA GLN A 189 36.03 36.54 22.10
C GLN A 189 34.93 36.09 21.14
N ASN A 190 34.42 36.97 20.28
CA ASN A 190 33.31 36.64 19.38
C ASN A 190 33.65 35.49 18.39
N PRO A 191 34.85 35.41 17.79
CA PRO A 191 35.26 34.25 17.00
C PRO A 191 35.28 32.94 17.80
N LEU A 192 35.74 32.98 19.06
CA LEU A 192 35.83 31.79 19.93
C LEU A 192 34.45 31.32 20.37
N LYS A 193 33.56 32.24 20.75
CA LYS A 193 32.16 31.97 21.12
C LYS A 193 31.42 31.33 19.92
N LYS A 194 31.53 31.93 18.73
CA LYS A 194 30.99 31.37 17.46
C LYS A 194 31.58 30.00 17.09
N HIS A 195 32.89 29.79 17.28
CA HIS A 195 33.50 28.48 17.00
C HIS A 195 33.00 27.38 17.95
N ALA A 196 32.80 27.70 19.23
CA ALA A 196 32.23 26.77 20.21
C ALA A 196 30.76 26.41 19.89
N GLU A 197 29.97 27.37 19.42
CA GLU A 197 28.60 27.15 18.91
C GLU A 197 28.59 26.26 17.67
N LEU A 198 29.41 26.60 16.65
CA LEU A 198 29.54 25.80 15.42
C LEU A 198 30.03 24.38 15.69
N LYS A 199 30.89 24.16 16.70
CA LYS A 199 31.32 22.82 17.11
C LYS A 199 30.14 22.01 17.68
N LYS A 200 29.37 22.58 18.61
CA LYS A 200 28.15 21.94 19.16
C LYS A 200 27.14 21.61 18.07
N GLU A 201 26.94 22.51 17.10
CA GLU A 201 26.03 22.31 15.99
C GLU A 201 26.51 21.19 15.04
N ASN A 202 27.82 21.12 14.75
CA ASN A 202 28.39 20.00 14.00
C ASN A 202 28.24 18.66 14.75
N GLU A 203 28.40 18.63 16.07
CA GLU A 203 28.17 17.44 16.90
C GLU A 203 26.68 17.03 16.93
N ARG A 204 25.76 18.00 16.90
CA ARG A 204 24.31 17.77 16.79
C ARG A 204 23.95 17.19 15.41
N LEU A 205 24.45 17.79 14.33
CA LEU A 205 24.19 17.36 12.96
C LEU A 205 24.77 15.98 12.66
N LYS A 206 25.96 15.64 13.17
CA LYS A 206 26.55 14.30 13.04
C LYS A 206 25.64 13.22 13.61
N LYS A 207 25.11 13.41 14.83
CA LYS A 207 24.16 12.48 15.44
C LYS A 207 22.89 12.31 14.59
N GLN A 208 22.35 13.41 14.06
CA GLN A 208 21.19 13.33 13.16
C GLN A 208 21.51 12.59 11.84
N CYS A 209 22.72 12.70 11.30
CA CYS A 209 23.15 11.91 10.15
C CYS A 209 23.33 10.42 10.49
N GLU A 210 23.86 10.10 11.68
CA GLU A 210 24.00 8.71 12.17
C GLU A 210 22.62 8.07 12.41
N GLU A 211 21.69 8.80 13.04
CA GLU A 211 20.29 8.42 13.22
C GLU A 211 19.61 8.17 11.86
N LEU A 212 19.69 9.12 10.92
CA LEU A 212 19.08 8.98 9.59
C LEU A 212 19.69 7.84 8.76
N MET A 213 21.00 7.59 8.84
CA MET A 213 21.61 6.44 8.17
C MET A 213 21.12 5.11 8.76
N SER A 214 20.95 5.01 10.08
CA SER A 214 20.41 3.79 10.70
C SER A 214 18.94 3.54 10.33
N LEU A 215 18.11 4.59 10.29
CA LEU A 215 16.72 4.52 9.86
C LEU A 215 16.59 4.18 8.36
N ASN A 216 17.45 4.76 7.50
CA ASN A 216 17.46 4.44 6.08
C ASN A 216 17.83 2.98 5.84
N LYS A 217 18.89 2.48 6.51
CA LYS A 217 19.28 1.06 6.46
C LYS A 217 18.15 0.14 6.92
N GLN A 218 17.46 0.45 8.03
CA GLN A 218 16.31 -0.33 8.49
C GLN A 218 15.15 -0.32 7.47
N THR A 219 14.98 0.80 6.75
CA THR A 219 13.97 0.94 5.69
C THR A 219 14.33 0.12 4.45
N GLU A 220 15.61 0.09 4.06
CA GLU A 220 16.15 -0.76 2.98
C GLU A 220 16.02 -2.26 3.31
N GLU A 221 16.37 -2.67 4.53
CA GLU A 221 16.19 -4.05 5.01
C GLU A 221 14.70 -4.47 5.01
N SER A 222 13.80 -3.57 5.43
CA SER A 222 12.34 -3.77 5.38
C SER A 222 11.80 -3.84 3.95
N ALA A 223 12.35 -3.03 3.02
CA ALA A 223 11.99 -3.07 1.60
C ALA A 223 12.45 -4.38 0.93
N ALA A 224 13.67 -4.84 1.23
CA ALA A 224 14.19 -6.13 0.75
C ALA A 224 13.34 -7.30 1.26
N ALA A 225 13.01 -7.34 2.55
CA ALA A 225 12.15 -8.38 3.13
C ALA A 225 10.74 -8.41 2.51
N ARG A 226 10.18 -7.24 2.15
CA ARG A 226 8.91 -7.14 1.41
C ARG A 226 9.04 -7.64 -0.03
N TYR A 227 10.16 -7.35 -0.70
CA TYR A 227 10.42 -7.82 -2.06
C TYR A 227 10.54 -9.35 -2.10
N ASP A 228 11.32 -9.95 -1.19
CA ASP A 228 11.45 -11.41 -1.04
C ASP A 228 10.10 -12.10 -0.81
N LEU A 229 9.22 -11.51 0.00
CA LEU A 229 7.86 -12.01 0.24
C LEU A 229 7.01 -11.92 -1.04
N LEU A 230 7.12 -10.83 -1.79
CA LEU A 230 6.38 -10.63 -3.04
C LEU A 230 6.84 -11.62 -4.13
N VAL A 231 8.15 -11.89 -4.25
CA VAL A 231 8.70 -12.91 -5.14
C VAL A 231 8.19 -14.31 -4.77
N LYS A 232 8.19 -14.67 -3.48
CA LYS A 232 7.65 -15.97 -3.01
C LYS A 232 6.16 -16.10 -3.29
N ASN A 233 5.40 -15.02 -3.13
CA ASN A 233 3.97 -14.99 -3.46
C ASN A 233 3.73 -15.13 -4.97
N HIS A 234 4.56 -14.51 -5.81
CA HIS A 234 4.49 -14.63 -7.27
C HIS A 234 4.72 -16.08 -7.72
N GLN A 235 5.81 -16.71 -7.26
CA GLN A 235 6.13 -18.13 -7.53
C GLN A 235 5.05 -19.11 -7.03
N SER A 236 4.32 -18.75 -5.97
CA SER A 236 3.20 -19.52 -5.43
C SER A 236 1.94 -19.36 -6.30
N LEU A 237 1.75 -18.21 -6.95
CA LEU A 237 0.66 -17.96 -7.89
C LEU A 237 0.94 -18.58 -9.27
N GLU A 238 2.17 -18.51 -9.77
CA GLU A 238 2.59 -19.17 -11.01
C GLU A 238 2.30 -20.68 -10.96
N LYS A 239 2.75 -21.36 -9.90
CA LYS A 239 2.48 -22.81 -9.70
C LYS A 239 1.00 -23.17 -9.59
N LYS A 240 0.17 -22.28 -9.02
CA LYS A 240 -1.28 -22.47 -8.99
C LYS A 240 -1.91 -22.30 -10.37
N LEU A 241 -1.37 -21.38 -11.18
CA LEU A 241 -1.82 -21.14 -12.55
C LEU A 241 -1.42 -22.32 -13.46
N GLU A 242 -0.17 -22.80 -13.39
CA GLU A 242 0.29 -24.04 -14.05
C GLU A 242 -0.62 -25.23 -13.70
N GLN A 243 -0.91 -25.42 -12.40
CA GLN A 243 -1.79 -26.50 -11.93
C GLN A 243 -3.24 -26.32 -12.43
N GLN A 244 -3.74 -25.09 -12.49
CA GLN A 244 -5.07 -24.79 -13.01
C GLN A 244 -5.16 -25.04 -14.52
N GLU A 245 -4.15 -24.65 -15.30
CA GLU A 245 -4.08 -24.93 -16.74
C GLU A 245 -4.01 -26.44 -17.01
N ALA A 246 -3.15 -27.19 -16.30
CA ALA A 246 -3.06 -28.64 -16.42
C ALA A 246 -4.40 -29.34 -16.11
N THR A 247 -5.10 -28.93 -15.04
CA THR A 247 -6.44 -29.48 -14.72
C THR A 247 -7.53 -29.00 -15.69
N SER A 248 -7.33 -27.90 -16.41
CA SER A 248 -8.23 -27.46 -17.48
C SER A 248 -8.03 -28.29 -18.75
N GLN A 249 -6.78 -28.50 -19.17
CA GLN A 249 -6.43 -29.36 -20.31
C GLN A 249 -6.93 -30.79 -20.09
N GLN A 250 -6.72 -31.37 -18.90
CA GLN A 250 -7.21 -32.71 -18.56
C GLN A 250 -8.75 -32.81 -18.68
N LYS A 251 -9.49 -31.77 -18.27
CA LYS A 251 -10.96 -31.72 -18.42
C LYS A 251 -11.38 -31.52 -19.87
N GLU A 252 -10.63 -30.79 -20.67
CA GLU A 252 -10.90 -30.62 -22.10
C GLU A 252 -10.70 -31.94 -22.85
N GLU A 253 -9.65 -32.70 -22.53
CA GLU A 253 -9.46 -34.07 -23.04
C GLU A 253 -10.59 -35.03 -22.59
N GLU A 254 -10.99 -34.99 -21.31
CA GLU A 254 -12.10 -35.79 -20.80
C GLU A 254 -13.43 -35.45 -21.50
N LEU A 255 -13.71 -34.16 -21.72
CA LEU A 255 -14.88 -33.69 -22.47
C LEU A 255 -14.82 -34.11 -23.94
N LYS A 256 -13.65 -34.04 -24.57
CA LYS A 256 -13.43 -34.46 -25.97
C LYS A 256 -13.67 -35.96 -26.15
N LEU A 257 -13.18 -36.79 -25.23
CA LEU A 257 -13.46 -38.24 -25.20
C LEU A 257 -14.95 -38.52 -24.98
N LYS A 258 -15.62 -37.78 -24.08
CA LYS A 258 -17.07 -37.87 -23.88
C LYS A 258 -17.87 -37.48 -25.12
N ILE A 259 -17.47 -36.42 -25.83
CA ILE A 259 -18.09 -35.99 -27.09
C ILE A 259 -17.95 -37.11 -28.13
N GLN A 260 -16.74 -37.63 -28.37
CA GLN A 260 -16.51 -38.74 -29.31
C GLN A 260 -17.33 -39.99 -28.96
N THR A 261 -17.46 -40.32 -27.68
CA THR A 261 -18.27 -41.45 -27.21
C THR A 261 -19.76 -41.22 -27.49
N LEU A 262 -20.26 -40.00 -27.28
CA LEU A 262 -21.64 -39.63 -27.57
C LEU A 262 -21.93 -39.55 -29.08
N GLU A 263 -20.99 -39.07 -29.89
CA GLU A 263 -21.08 -39.06 -31.35
C GLU A 263 -21.16 -40.48 -31.92
N LEU A 264 -20.35 -41.40 -31.39
CA LEU A 264 -20.36 -42.81 -31.78
C LEU A 264 -21.70 -43.46 -31.41
N ALA A 265 -22.16 -43.31 -30.17
CA ALA A 265 -23.47 -43.83 -29.73
C ALA A 265 -24.66 -43.18 -30.50
N LEU A 266 -24.55 -41.92 -30.89
CA LEU A 266 -25.53 -41.25 -31.77
C LEU A 266 -25.51 -41.86 -33.18
N SER A 267 -24.34 -42.24 -33.69
CA SER A 267 -24.21 -42.90 -35.01
C SER A 267 -24.80 -44.32 -35.00
N GLU A 268 -24.57 -45.10 -33.93
CA GLU A 268 -25.18 -46.41 -33.72
C GLU A 268 -26.71 -46.30 -33.60
N SER A 269 -27.19 -45.34 -32.81
CA SER A 269 -28.62 -45.05 -32.65
C SER A 269 -29.27 -44.63 -33.98
N ARG A 270 -28.61 -43.81 -34.79
CA ARG A 270 -29.06 -43.44 -36.14
C ARG A 270 -29.09 -44.65 -37.09
N ALA A 271 -28.09 -45.52 -37.06
CA ALA A 271 -28.08 -46.74 -37.86
C ALA A 271 -29.21 -47.70 -37.46
N ALA A 272 -29.45 -47.87 -36.15
CA ALA A 272 -30.56 -48.65 -35.62
C ALA A 272 -31.93 -48.04 -36.01
N TYR A 273 -32.08 -46.71 -35.96
CA TYR A 273 -33.28 -46.02 -36.44
C TYR A 273 -33.50 -46.20 -37.95
N SER A 274 -32.46 -46.09 -38.77
CA SER A 274 -32.54 -46.31 -40.22
C SER A 274 -32.98 -47.73 -40.56
N LEU A 275 -32.42 -48.73 -39.87
CA LEU A 275 -32.79 -50.14 -40.05
C LEU A 275 -34.21 -50.43 -39.53
N LEU A 276 -34.66 -49.77 -38.47
CA LEU A 276 -36.04 -49.84 -37.99
C LEU A 276 -37.02 -49.16 -38.96
N GLU A 277 -36.62 -48.06 -39.60
CA GLU A 277 -37.40 -47.37 -40.62
C GLU A 277 -37.52 -48.22 -41.90
N GLU A 278 -36.44 -48.85 -42.37
CA GLU A 278 -36.47 -49.84 -43.45
C GLU A 278 -37.41 -51.02 -43.11
N GLN A 279 -37.30 -51.59 -41.91
CA GLN A 279 -38.20 -52.65 -41.46
C GLN A 279 -39.66 -52.20 -41.41
N HIS A 280 -39.95 -51.00 -40.90
CA HIS A 280 -41.30 -50.45 -40.85
C HIS A 280 -41.86 -50.20 -42.25
N LEU A 281 -41.03 -49.73 -43.19
CA LEU A 281 -41.42 -49.48 -44.58
C LEU A 281 -41.69 -50.80 -45.34
N LEU A 282 -40.90 -51.84 -45.09
CA LEU A 282 -41.10 -53.19 -45.63
C LEU A 282 -42.34 -53.87 -45.03
N VAL A 283 -42.54 -53.79 -43.70
CA VAL A 283 -43.76 -54.26 -43.04
C VAL A 283 -44.98 -53.54 -43.62
N LYS A 284 -44.90 -52.22 -43.81
CA LYS A 284 -45.98 -51.45 -44.44
C LYS A 284 -46.25 -51.93 -45.86
N GLN A 285 -45.23 -52.13 -46.70
CA GLN A 285 -45.42 -52.70 -48.05
C GLN A 285 -46.14 -54.05 -47.99
N THR A 286 -45.73 -54.98 -47.12
CA THR A 286 -46.42 -56.27 -46.99
C THR A 286 -47.84 -56.15 -46.44
N SER A 287 -48.14 -55.13 -45.63
CA SER A 287 -49.49 -54.83 -45.15
C SER A 287 -50.37 -54.25 -46.26
N ASP A 288 -49.85 -53.31 -47.05
CA ASP A 288 -50.55 -52.71 -48.19
C ASP A 288 -50.81 -53.78 -49.28
N GLU A 289 -49.84 -54.68 -49.53
CA GLU A 289 -50.02 -55.86 -50.41
C GLU A 289 -51.06 -56.86 -49.89
N GLN A 290 -51.04 -57.17 -48.58
CA GLN A 290 -52.06 -58.03 -47.96
C GLN A 290 -53.45 -57.40 -48.03
N GLN A 291 -53.58 -56.09 -47.83
CA GLN A 291 -54.85 -55.38 -47.97
C GLN A 291 -55.35 -55.43 -49.42
N VAL A 292 -54.51 -55.13 -50.41
CA VAL A 292 -54.86 -55.22 -51.84
C VAL A 292 -55.22 -56.66 -52.25
N SER A 293 -54.59 -57.68 -51.63
CA SER A 293 -54.96 -59.09 -51.83
C SER A 293 -56.31 -59.43 -51.21
N ALA A 294 -56.57 -58.97 -49.98
CA ALA A 294 -57.84 -59.15 -49.28
C ALA A 294 -59.01 -58.43 -49.98
N GLU A 295 -58.78 -57.23 -50.52
CA GLU A 295 -59.77 -56.50 -51.33
C GLU A 295 -60.10 -57.26 -52.64
N LYS A 296 -59.11 -57.88 -53.30
CA LYS A 296 -59.32 -58.73 -54.47
C LYS A 296 -60.10 -60.01 -54.14
N GLU A 297 -59.84 -60.65 -53.00
CA GLU A 297 -60.66 -61.78 -52.52
C GLU A 297 -62.08 -61.34 -52.16
N LEU A 298 -62.24 -60.16 -51.53
CA LEU A 298 -63.54 -59.59 -51.20
C LEU A 298 -64.37 -59.32 -52.47
N ASP A 299 -63.76 -58.79 -53.53
CA ASP A 299 -64.45 -58.51 -54.79
C ASP A 299 -64.77 -59.78 -55.60
N LYS A 300 -63.91 -60.81 -55.56
CA LYS A 300 -64.28 -62.17 -56.04
C LYS A 300 -65.51 -62.69 -55.31
N LEU A 301 -65.54 -62.57 -53.98
CA LEU A 301 -66.67 -63.02 -53.15
C LEU A 301 -67.95 -62.22 -53.44
N LYS A 302 -67.87 -60.90 -53.67
CA LYS A 302 -69.00 -60.07 -54.12
C LYS A 302 -69.56 -60.56 -55.47
N MET A 303 -68.70 -60.83 -56.46
CA MET A 303 -69.16 -61.32 -57.77
C MET A 303 -69.77 -62.72 -57.68
N ALA A 304 -69.19 -63.62 -56.87
CA ALA A 304 -69.76 -64.94 -56.61
C ALA A 304 -71.12 -64.87 -55.89
N LEU A 305 -71.30 -63.92 -54.97
CA LEU A 305 -72.56 -63.67 -54.28
C LEU A 305 -73.62 -63.09 -55.23
N ALA A 306 -73.24 -62.15 -56.11
CA ALA A 306 -74.12 -61.57 -57.11
C ALA A 306 -74.65 -62.64 -58.08
N SER A 307 -73.74 -63.44 -58.67
CA SER A 307 -74.10 -64.54 -59.57
C SER A 307 -75.08 -65.54 -58.93
N LYS A 308 -74.86 -65.93 -57.66
CA LYS A 308 -75.80 -66.79 -56.93
C LYS A 308 -77.16 -66.15 -56.65
N SER A 309 -77.23 -64.82 -56.56
CA SER A 309 -78.49 -64.11 -56.36
C SER A 309 -79.34 -64.08 -57.64
N GLU A 310 -78.71 -64.01 -58.81
CA GLU A 310 -79.36 -64.09 -60.12
C GLU A 310 -79.88 -65.51 -60.40
N GLU A 311 -79.11 -66.56 -60.10
CA GLU A 311 -79.58 -67.96 -60.19
C GLU A 311 -80.81 -68.21 -59.30
N SER A 312 -80.76 -67.76 -58.03
CA SER A 312 -81.86 -67.93 -57.07
C SER A 312 -83.13 -67.19 -57.50
N THR A 313 -83.01 -65.97 -58.01
CA THR A 313 -84.17 -65.16 -58.46
C THR A 313 -84.76 -65.66 -59.79
N GLY A 314 -83.94 -66.16 -60.72
CA GLY A 314 -84.41 -66.87 -61.92
C GLY A 314 -85.16 -68.16 -61.60
N SER A 315 -84.64 -68.98 -60.69
CA SER A 315 -85.31 -70.21 -60.24
C SER A 315 -86.69 -69.92 -59.63
N LEU A 316 -86.76 -69.04 -58.62
CA LEU A 316 -88.01 -68.76 -57.91
C LEU A 316 -89.07 -68.08 -58.79
N THR A 317 -88.68 -67.26 -59.77
CA THR A 317 -89.65 -66.63 -60.69
C THR A 317 -90.27 -67.64 -61.67
N THR A 318 -89.50 -68.62 -62.15
CA THR A 318 -90.05 -69.70 -63.00
C THR A 318 -90.93 -70.68 -62.21
N GLU A 319 -90.60 -70.97 -60.96
CA GLU A 319 -91.40 -71.82 -60.08
C GLU A 319 -92.73 -71.17 -59.66
N ILE A 320 -92.73 -69.86 -59.37
CA ILE A 320 -93.96 -69.09 -59.12
C ILE A 320 -94.85 -69.02 -60.38
N ALA A 321 -94.29 -69.04 -61.58
CA ALA A 321 -95.05 -69.07 -62.83
C ALA A 321 -95.75 -70.43 -63.04
N SER A 322 -95.04 -71.55 -62.85
CA SER A 322 -95.61 -72.89 -63.04
C SER A 322 -96.72 -73.21 -62.03
N LEU A 323 -96.58 -72.77 -60.78
CA LEU A 323 -97.61 -72.93 -59.74
C LEU A 323 -98.89 -72.13 -60.04
N LYS A 324 -98.79 -70.95 -60.64
CA LYS A 324 -99.98 -70.18 -61.09
C LYS A 324 -100.71 -70.89 -62.24
N GLU A 325 -99.97 -71.46 -63.18
CA GLU A 325 -100.52 -72.21 -64.32
C GLU A 325 -101.25 -73.49 -63.86
N LEU A 326 -100.71 -74.18 -62.86
CA LEU A 326 -101.34 -75.34 -62.20
C LEU A 326 -102.63 -74.97 -61.47
N LEU A 327 -102.59 -73.93 -60.61
CA LEU A 327 -103.75 -73.50 -59.83
C LEU A 327 -104.94 -73.14 -60.73
N LYS A 328 -104.68 -72.50 -61.87
CA LYS A 328 -105.70 -72.18 -62.88
C LYS A 328 -106.39 -73.44 -63.42
N ARG A 329 -105.61 -74.44 -63.87
CA ARG A 329 -106.14 -75.71 -64.38
C ARG A 329 -106.93 -76.48 -63.31
N GLU A 330 -106.51 -76.42 -62.05
CA GLU A 330 -107.24 -77.04 -60.95
C GLU A 330 -108.60 -76.35 -60.71
N THR A 331 -108.67 -75.02 -60.78
CA THR A 331 -109.96 -74.30 -60.68
C THR A 331 -110.90 -74.59 -61.85
N GLU A 332 -110.39 -74.71 -63.07
CA GLU A 332 -111.17 -75.07 -64.27
C GLU A 332 -111.69 -76.51 -64.18
N ALA A 333 -110.84 -77.46 -63.75
CA ALA A 333 -111.23 -78.84 -63.50
C ALA A 333 -112.29 -78.98 -62.39
N LYS A 334 -112.18 -78.18 -61.32
CA LYS A 334 -113.13 -78.19 -60.21
C LYS A 334 -114.53 -77.71 -60.62
N GLN A 335 -114.63 -76.68 -61.46
CA GLN A 335 -115.93 -76.21 -61.98
C GLN A 335 -116.63 -77.26 -62.85
N LEU A 336 -115.88 -78.00 -63.67
CA LEU A 336 -116.42 -79.14 -64.42
C LEU A 336 -116.89 -80.27 -63.50
N LEU A 337 -116.14 -80.56 -62.43
CA LEU A 337 -116.52 -81.58 -61.43
C LEU A 337 -117.78 -81.20 -60.64
N GLU A 338 -117.94 -79.94 -60.24
CA GLU A 338 -119.15 -79.48 -59.53
C GLU A 338 -120.40 -79.49 -60.42
N ALA A 339 -120.25 -79.29 -61.74
CA ALA A 339 -121.33 -79.47 -62.71
C ALA A 339 -121.73 -80.95 -62.86
N GLU A 340 -120.77 -81.86 -63.05
CA GLU A 340 -121.07 -83.29 -63.24
C GLU A 340 -121.62 -83.94 -61.94
N VAL A 341 -121.12 -83.53 -60.77
CA VAL A 341 -121.66 -83.97 -59.46
C VAL A 341 -123.08 -83.46 -59.21
N SER A 342 -123.45 -82.29 -59.74
CA SER A 342 -124.82 -81.79 -59.66
C SER A 342 -125.78 -82.64 -60.50
N LYS A 343 -125.33 -83.06 -61.69
CA LYS A 343 -126.07 -83.92 -62.62
C LYS A 343 -126.25 -85.35 -62.07
N LEU A 344 -125.18 -85.95 -61.54
CA LEU A 344 -125.20 -87.29 -60.93
C LEU A 344 -126.00 -87.37 -59.61
N ARG A 345 -126.37 -86.23 -59.01
CA ARG A 345 -127.23 -86.18 -57.81
C ARG A 345 -128.72 -86.32 -58.08
N GLU A 346 -129.18 -86.16 -59.32
CA GLU A 346 -130.60 -86.26 -59.66
C GLU A 346 -130.98 -87.67 -60.15
N GLU A 347 -130.06 -88.39 -60.80
CA GLU A 347 -130.35 -89.71 -61.40
C GLU A 347 -130.30 -90.90 -60.41
N ASN A 348 -129.52 -90.84 -59.33
CA ASN A 348 -129.21 -92.03 -58.51
C ASN A 348 -130.03 -92.15 -57.21
N SER A 349 -131.36 -92.12 -57.34
CA SER A 349 -132.32 -92.16 -56.23
C SER A 349 -132.74 -93.58 -55.78
N THR A 350 -131.83 -94.57 -55.82
CA THR A 350 -132.21 -96.00 -55.65
C THR A 350 -131.24 -96.92 -54.88
N ALA A 351 -130.62 -96.46 -53.77
CA ALA A 351 -129.94 -97.36 -52.82
C ALA A 351 -130.21 -97.02 -51.34
N ARG A 352 -130.71 -98.01 -50.58
CA ARG A 352 -130.96 -97.99 -49.12
C ARG A 352 -129.76 -98.66 -48.40
N TYR A 353 -129.38 -98.45 -47.13
CA TYR A 353 -129.80 -97.58 -46.01
C TYR A 353 -128.68 -97.63 -44.90
N LEU A 354 -128.86 -96.90 -43.78
CA LEU A 354 -128.14 -97.04 -42.46
C LEU A 354 -126.67 -96.52 -42.30
N SER A 355 -126.53 -95.37 -41.60
CA SER A 355 -125.89 -95.14 -40.26
C SER A 355 -124.48 -95.71 -39.90
N PRO A 356 -123.70 -95.14 -38.92
CA PRO A 356 -123.90 -93.89 -38.13
C PRO A 356 -122.64 -92.97 -37.89
N LYS A 357 -122.90 -91.70 -37.49
CA LYS A 357 -122.17 -90.81 -36.51
C LYS A 357 -120.65 -90.44 -36.63
N ASN A 358 -120.41 -89.11 -36.67
CA ASN A 358 -119.46 -88.25 -35.88
C ASN A 358 -117.94 -88.59 -35.74
N PRO A 359 -117.11 -87.66 -35.21
CA PRO A 359 -117.15 -86.18 -35.08
C PRO A 359 -116.07 -85.51 -35.99
N MET A 360 -115.92 -84.20 -36.22
CA MET A 360 -115.74 -83.01 -35.35
C MET A 360 -114.47 -83.02 -34.46
N VAL A 361 -113.85 -81.84 -34.24
CA VAL A 361 -112.89 -81.50 -33.16
C VAL A 361 -111.46 -82.10 -33.29
N ASP A 362 -110.33 -81.40 -33.07
CA ASP A 362 -110.05 -79.95 -32.88
C ASP A 362 -108.51 -79.67 -32.79
N LEU A 363 -108.13 -78.39 -32.69
CA LEU A 363 -107.07 -77.78 -31.86
C LEU A 363 -105.57 -78.21 -31.84
N MET A 364 -104.73 -77.16 -31.92
CA MET A 364 -103.56 -76.82 -31.06
C MET A 364 -102.12 -77.35 -31.27
N LEU A 365 -101.19 -76.37 -31.28
CA LEU A 365 -99.89 -76.27 -30.57
C LEU A 365 -99.00 -77.52 -30.34
N ARG A 366 -97.71 -77.41 -30.74
CA ARG A 366 -96.61 -77.14 -29.79
C ARG A 366 -95.21 -76.88 -30.38
N GLN A 367 -94.39 -76.10 -29.65
CA GLN A 367 -92.91 -76.12 -29.70
C GLN A 367 -92.36 -77.32 -28.90
N PRO A 368 -91.07 -77.71 -29.07
CA PRO A 368 -90.03 -77.36 -28.06
C PRO A 368 -88.59 -77.12 -28.64
N GLN A 369 -87.82 -76.11 -28.18
CA GLN A 369 -86.74 -76.08 -27.15
C GLN A 369 -85.29 -76.42 -27.64
N GLN A 370 -84.29 -75.51 -27.47
CA GLN A 370 -83.21 -75.42 -26.42
C GLN A 370 -81.97 -76.35 -26.67
N PHE A 371 -80.72 -76.12 -26.20
CA PHE A 371 -80.10 -75.40 -25.04
C PHE A 371 -78.76 -74.67 -25.42
N ARG A 372 -78.39 -73.52 -24.80
CA ARG A 372 -77.33 -73.23 -23.77
C ARG A 372 -75.91 -73.81 -23.99
N TYR A 373 -74.78 -73.20 -23.56
CA TYR A 373 -74.43 -72.11 -22.59
C TYR A 373 -73.55 -71.00 -23.24
N GLY A 374 -72.97 -69.93 -22.64
CA GLY A 374 -72.83 -69.42 -21.23
C GLY A 374 -71.39 -69.54 -20.67
N GLY A 375 -70.73 -68.56 -20.02
CA GLY A 375 -71.09 -67.18 -19.59
C GLY A 375 -69.97 -66.45 -18.80
N LEU A 376 -70.31 -65.52 -17.88
CA LEU A 376 -69.46 -64.78 -16.88
C LEU A 376 -68.66 -63.53 -17.42
N LEU A 377 -68.27 -62.47 -16.66
CA LEU A 377 -68.51 -62.02 -15.26
C LEU A 377 -68.58 -60.45 -15.08
N PHE A 378 -67.63 -59.74 -14.41
CA PHE A 378 -67.66 -58.30 -13.96
C PHE A 378 -66.25 -57.64 -14.03
N GLY A 379 -66.02 -56.30 -13.95
CA GLY A 379 -66.91 -55.12 -13.97
C GLY A 379 -66.35 -53.83 -13.27
N LYS A 380 -67.13 -52.71 -13.31
CA LYS A 380 -67.12 -51.45 -12.48
C LYS A 380 -66.21 -50.20 -12.78
N TYR A 381 -66.87 -49.14 -13.30
CA TYR A 381 -66.93 -47.73 -12.80
C TYR A 381 -65.73 -46.72 -12.94
N PRO A 382 -65.96 -45.37 -12.86
CA PRO A 382 -65.30 -44.37 -13.74
C PRO A 382 -64.89 -43.02 -13.05
N SER A 383 -64.88 -41.91 -13.82
CA SER A 383 -64.67 -40.47 -13.43
C SER A 383 -63.22 -40.04 -13.16
N SER A 384 -62.78 -38.77 -13.32
CA SER A 384 -63.36 -37.54 -13.92
C SER A 384 -62.27 -36.48 -14.21
N SER A 385 -62.53 -35.56 -15.15
CA SER A 385 -61.74 -34.34 -15.43
C SER A 385 -62.12 -33.17 -14.46
N PRO A 386 -61.54 -31.95 -14.58
CA PRO A 386 -60.13 -31.52 -14.65
C PRO A 386 -59.77 -30.49 -13.52
N GLY A 387 -58.53 -29.99 -13.42
CA GLY A 387 -58.21 -28.91 -12.47
C GLY A 387 -56.82 -28.22 -12.57
N ILE A 388 -56.83 -26.90 -12.74
CA ILE A 388 -55.76 -25.87 -12.72
C ILE A 388 -56.45 -24.62 -12.12
N PRO A 389 -55.84 -23.68 -11.32
CA PRO A 389 -54.44 -23.21 -11.29
C PRO A 389 -53.84 -22.88 -9.88
N SER A 390 -52.69 -22.18 -9.92
CA SER A 390 -52.29 -21.02 -9.07
C SER A 390 -51.65 -21.19 -7.68
N GLU A 391 -50.52 -20.47 -7.51
CA GLU A 391 -50.09 -19.56 -6.42
C GLU A 391 -50.54 -19.81 -4.94
N GLN A 392 -49.76 -19.53 -3.89
CA GLN A 392 -48.88 -18.36 -3.72
C GLN A 392 -47.94 -18.46 -2.47
N SER A 393 -46.88 -17.63 -2.44
CA SER A 393 -46.36 -16.92 -1.25
C SER A 393 -45.78 -17.65 0.00
N LYS A 394 -44.46 -17.44 0.22
CA LYS A 394 -43.73 -17.13 1.50
C LYS A 394 -43.69 -18.16 2.65
N GLY A 395 -42.55 -18.21 3.36
CA GLY A 395 -42.55 -18.48 4.81
C GLY A 395 -41.25 -18.90 5.53
N ALA A 396 -40.41 -17.92 5.88
CA ALA A 396 -39.52 -17.88 7.07
C ALA A 396 -38.47 -18.99 7.40
N SER A 397 -37.28 -18.51 7.78
CA SER A 397 -36.19 -19.21 8.48
C SER A 397 -36.55 -19.56 9.95
N PRO A 398 -35.73 -20.35 10.67
CA PRO A 398 -34.54 -19.83 11.39
C PRO A 398 -33.30 -20.78 11.22
N SER A 399 -32.14 -20.67 11.90
CA SER A 399 -31.66 -19.86 13.05
C SER A 399 -30.15 -19.54 12.90
N LEU A 400 -29.61 -18.48 13.55
CA LEU A 400 -28.71 -18.50 14.74
C LEU A 400 -27.59 -19.58 14.72
N ASN A 401 -26.32 -19.31 15.06
CA ASN A 401 -25.71 -18.16 15.77
C ASN A 401 -24.17 -18.01 15.47
N PRO A 402 -23.47 -16.96 15.97
CA PRO A 402 -22.05 -16.67 15.64
C PRO A 402 -21.03 -17.18 16.68
N LEU A 403 -19.73 -17.10 16.36
CA LEU A 403 -18.65 -16.57 17.23
C LEU A 403 -17.25 -16.66 16.58
N SER A 404 -16.38 -15.67 16.91
CA SER A 404 -14.90 -15.64 16.72
C SER A 404 -14.33 -15.77 15.28
N GLU A 405 -13.20 -15.15 14.94
CA GLU A 405 -12.26 -14.33 15.74
C GLU A 405 -11.86 -13.05 14.97
#